data_AF-A0A521SPR1-F1
#
_entry.id   AF-A0A521SPR1-F1
#
_cell.length_a   1.000
_cell.length_b   1.000
_cell.length_c   1.000
_cell.angle_alpha   90.00
_cell.angle_beta   90.00
_cell.angle_gamma   90.00
#
_symmetry.space_group_name_H-M   'P 1'
#
loop_
_entity.id
_entity.type
_entity.pdbx_description
1 polymer ?
#
loop_
_entity_poly.entity_id
_entity_poly.type
_entity_poly.pdbx_seq_one_letter_code
_entity_poly.pdbx_strand_id
1 'polypeptide(L)'
;MMKGALIRVIQVFNRKDLFFRAVIAVFAIGSLLLRSAFAEERITDQIGVAVLENKVFAATSGEGLVRADLSAGERVIAIESRGVNAFVQTSTRLLAFSEKVKRWDGVRLDLFDRVVEVRVTPRLIWVRTQKNLYAFQAAAGKWRGESLSTQETFRETFVGENIAIGVTDRRALGFSAFVGGFFQTDLSNDESITESSVNDNVAILTTPNRKLIFRSQVGTWADVRQ
;
A
#
# COMPACT_ATOMS: atom_id res chain seq x y z
N MET A 1 8.40 -81.10 49.77
CA MET A 1 8.41 -80.13 50.88
C MET A 1 8.48 -78.73 50.27
N MET A 2 7.46 -77.90 50.56
CA MET A 2 7.30 -76.45 50.31
C MET A 2 8.57 -75.68 49.92
N LYS A 3 8.58 -74.68 49.00
CA LYS A 3 7.69 -73.50 48.92
C LYS A 3 8.12 -72.63 47.71
N GLY A 4 7.18 -71.87 47.14
CA GLY A 4 7.42 -70.57 46.48
C GLY A 4 7.79 -70.63 44.99
N ALA A 5 6.82 -70.60 44.07
CA ALA A 5 6.10 -69.40 43.60
C ALA A 5 6.99 -68.47 42.76
N LEU A 6 6.64 -68.02 41.55
CA LEU A 6 5.43 -68.19 40.73
C LEU A 6 5.74 -67.52 39.36
N ILE A 7 4.98 -67.88 38.32
CA ILE A 7 4.73 -67.09 37.09
C ILE A 7 5.92 -67.07 36.11
N ARG A 8 6.10 -68.05 35.19
CA ARG A 8 5.42 -68.19 33.86
C ARG A 8 5.12 -66.82 33.24
N VAL A 9 5.58 -66.48 32.04
CA VAL A 9 5.07 -67.05 30.79
C VAL A 9 6.09 -66.78 29.69
N ILE A 10 6.48 -67.87 29.03
CA ILE A 10 7.15 -67.91 27.74
C ILE A 10 6.17 -67.35 26.70
N GLN A 11 6.59 -66.43 25.85
CA GLN A 11 6.64 -66.72 24.42
C GLN A 11 7.25 -65.57 23.61
N VAL A 12 8.35 -65.94 22.96
CA VAL A 12 8.85 -65.33 21.74
C VAL A 12 7.79 -65.49 20.65
N PHE A 13 7.25 -64.37 20.18
CA PHE A 13 6.57 -64.20 18.88
C PHE A 13 7.11 -62.89 18.32
N ASN A 14 8.12 -62.89 17.45
CA ASN A 14 8.11 -63.26 16.03
C ASN A 14 7.19 -62.37 15.17
N ARG A 15 7.85 -61.46 14.45
CA ARG A 15 7.49 -60.83 13.16
C ARG A 15 5.97 -60.73 12.88
N LYS A 16 5.32 -59.62 13.31
CA LYS A 16 4.17 -59.03 12.60
C LYS A 16 3.74 -57.62 13.01
N ASP A 17 4.15 -57.09 14.16
CA ASP A 17 3.58 -55.81 14.65
C ASP A 17 4.48 -54.57 14.64
N LEU A 18 5.69 -54.63 14.07
CA LEU A 18 6.57 -53.44 14.00
C LEU A 18 6.66 -52.75 12.63
N PHE A 19 6.07 -53.33 11.57
CA PHE A 19 6.07 -52.71 10.24
C PHE A 19 4.74 -52.06 9.84
N PHE A 20 3.67 -52.25 10.62
CA PHE A 20 2.34 -51.72 10.27
C PHE A 20 2.03 -50.32 10.82
N ARG A 21 2.97 -49.66 11.51
CA ARG A 21 2.84 -48.24 11.93
C ARG A 21 3.68 -47.27 11.09
N ALA A 22 4.37 -47.76 10.05
CA ALA A 22 5.18 -46.92 9.16
C ALA A 22 4.51 -46.61 7.79
N VAL A 23 3.30 -47.09 7.52
CA VAL A 23 2.65 -46.98 6.19
C VAL A 23 1.39 -46.08 6.18
N ILE A 24 0.96 -45.53 7.33
CA ILE A 24 -0.20 -44.60 7.42
C ILE A 24 0.24 -43.16 7.74
N ALA A 25 1.51 -42.80 7.49
CA ALA A 25 2.00 -41.42 7.57
C ALA A 25 2.61 -40.90 6.25
N VAL A 26 2.43 -41.64 5.15
CA VAL A 26 2.93 -41.25 3.80
C VAL A 26 1.77 -40.97 2.82
N PHE A 27 0.52 -41.25 3.19
CA PHE A 27 -0.68 -40.94 2.39
C PHE A 27 -1.46 -39.69 2.84
N ALA A 28 -0.81 -38.79 3.59
CA ALA A 28 -1.30 -37.43 3.86
C ALA A 28 -0.35 -36.33 3.32
N ILE A 29 0.60 -36.72 2.47
CA ILE A 29 1.62 -35.83 1.88
C ILE A 29 1.49 -35.74 0.33
N GLY A 30 0.56 -36.48 -0.28
CA GLY A 30 0.44 -36.60 -1.73
C GLY A 30 -0.67 -35.78 -2.41
N SER A 31 -1.52 -35.05 -1.68
CA SER A 31 -2.74 -34.47 -2.26
C SER A 31 -3.01 -33.04 -1.82
N LEU A 32 -2.01 -32.15 -1.86
CA LEU A 32 -2.28 -30.72 -1.68
C LEU A 32 -1.20 -29.75 -2.18
N LEU A 33 -0.45 -30.05 -3.26
CA LEU A 33 0.52 -29.08 -3.81
C LEU A 33 0.58 -29.04 -5.35
N LEU A 34 -0.56 -29.17 -6.03
CA LEU A 34 -0.75 -28.50 -7.31
C LEU A 34 -1.75 -27.37 -7.13
N ARG A 35 -1.30 -26.30 -6.47
CA ARG A 35 -1.87 -24.98 -6.73
C ARG A 35 -1.08 -24.41 -7.89
N SER A 36 -1.75 -24.33 -9.04
CA SER A 36 -1.31 -23.63 -10.24
C SER A 36 -0.68 -22.30 -9.83
N ALA A 37 0.63 -22.18 -10.02
CA ALA A 37 1.27 -20.88 -10.05
C ALA A 37 0.77 -20.21 -11.34
N PHE A 38 -0.30 -19.42 -11.23
CA PHE A 38 -0.55 -18.37 -12.20
C PHE A 38 0.67 -17.46 -12.12
N ALA A 39 1.59 -17.61 -13.07
CA ALA A 39 2.58 -16.60 -13.39
C ALA A 39 1.82 -15.41 -14.01
N GLU A 40 1.11 -14.71 -13.14
CA GLU A 40 0.68 -13.35 -13.37
C GLU A 40 1.98 -12.54 -13.43
N GLU A 41 2.18 -11.76 -14.51
CA GLU A 41 3.28 -10.81 -14.63
C GLU A 41 3.07 -9.72 -13.58
N ARG A 42 3.40 -10.05 -12.33
CA ARG A 42 3.37 -9.15 -11.18
C ARG A 42 4.56 -8.23 -11.36
N ILE A 43 4.29 -6.94 -11.48
CA ILE A 43 5.30 -5.93 -11.14
C ILE A 43 5.73 -6.28 -9.71
N THR A 44 6.86 -6.96 -9.60
CA THR A 44 7.37 -7.46 -8.32
C THR A 44 7.82 -6.23 -7.56
N ASP A 45 7.31 -6.05 -6.34
CA ASP A 45 7.74 -4.95 -5.48
C ASP A 45 9.25 -5.04 -5.32
N GLN A 46 9.95 -3.99 -5.76
CA GLN A 46 11.41 -3.97 -5.82
C GLN A 46 12.03 -3.56 -4.48
N ILE A 47 11.17 -3.23 -3.51
CA ILE A 47 11.54 -2.70 -2.21
C ILE A 47 10.93 -3.56 -1.11
N GLY A 48 11.82 -4.16 -0.31
CA GLY A 48 11.46 -4.71 1.00
C GLY A 48 11.55 -3.61 2.06
N VAL A 49 10.58 -3.55 2.98
CA VAL A 49 10.63 -2.64 4.12
C VAL A 49 10.74 -3.44 5.41
N ALA A 50 11.73 -3.11 6.23
CA ALA A 50 11.93 -3.73 7.55
C ALA A 50 11.95 -2.67 8.65
N VAL A 51 11.47 -3.03 9.83
CA VAL A 51 11.50 -2.19 11.03
C VAL A 51 12.36 -2.90 12.07
N LEU A 52 13.38 -2.22 12.57
CA LEU A 52 14.25 -2.73 13.62
C LEU A 52 14.54 -1.62 14.61
N GLU A 53 14.27 -1.90 15.89
CA GLU A 53 14.39 -0.94 16.99
C GLU A 53 13.63 0.37 16.71
N ASN A 54 14.37 1.46 16.50
CA ASN A 54 13.87 2.80 16.21
C ASN A 54 14.16 3.21 14.76
N LYS A 55 14.21 2.27 13.82
CA LYS A 55 14.54 2.55 12.43
C LYS A 55 13.65 1.80 11.46
N VAL A 56 13.40 2.44 10.33
CA VAL A 56 12.79 1.84 9.15
C VAL A 56 13.87 1.72 8.08
N PHE A 57 13.94 0.56 7.43
CA PHE A 57 14.88 0.27 6.37
C PHE A 57 14.13 -0.03 5.08
N ALA A 58 14.57 0.57 3.98
CA ALA A 58 14.23 0.14 2.62
C ALA A 58 15.39 -0.71 2.10
N ALA A 59 15.11 -1.95 1.72
CA ALA A 59 16.02 -2.86 1.07
C ALA A 59 15.75 -2.85 -0.43
N THR A 60 16.75 -2.49 -1.23
CA THR A 60 16.68 -2.50 -2.70
C THR A 60 17.70 -3.47 -3.29
N SER A 61 17.40 -4.04 -4.45
CA SER A 61 18.30 -5.03 -5.10
C SER A 61 19.64 -4.44 -5.54
N GLY A 62 19.71 -3.13 -5.80
CA GLY A 62 20.91 -2.48 -6.34
C GLY A 62 21.81 -1.80 -5.30
N GLU A 63 21.31 -1.48 -4.11
CA GLU A 63 21.99 -0.51 -3.22
C GLU A 63 22.08 -0.90 -1.74
N GLY A 64 21.46 -2.01 -1.35
CA GLY A 64 21.45 -2.45 0.04
C GLY A 64 20.36 -1.77 0.86
N LEU A 65 20.70 -1.32 2.08
CA LEU A 65 19.73 -0.85 3.07
C LEU A 65 19.79 0.66 3.27
N VAL A 66 18.69 1.37 2.98
CA VAL A 66 18.52 2.81 3.25
C VAL A 66 17.64 3.02 4.48
N ARG A 67 18.15 3.73 5.49
CA ARG A 67 17.46 3.89 6.78
C ARG A 67 16.80 5.25 6.97
N ALA A 68 15.71 5.27 7.73
CA ALA A 68 15.13 6.44 8.38
C ALA A 68 15.02 6.18 9.88
N ASP A 69 15.41 7.18 10.68
CA ASP A 69 15.31 7.11 12.13
C ASP A 69 13.90 7.50 12.60
N LEU A 70 13.32 6.69 13.48
CA LEU A 70 12.09 6.94 14.21
C LEU A 70 12.40 7.65 15.52
N SER A 71 11.53 8.58 15.90
CA SER A 71 11.62 9.31 17.16
C SER A 71 11.35 8.38 18.35
N ALA A 72 11.78 8.76 19.54
CA ALA A 72 11.48 7.99 20.75
C ALA A 72 9.96 7.84 20.93
N GLY A 73 9.49 6.60 21.04
CA GLY A 73 8.06 6.28 21.17
C GLY A 73 7.24 6.41 19.88
N GLU A 74 7.85 6.79 18.75
CA GLU A 74 7.21 6.77 17.44
C GLU A 74 6.98 5.32 17.00
N ARG A 75 5.73 4.95 16.74
CA ARG A 75 5.35 3.58 16.36
C ARG A 75 4.98 3.52 14.88
N VAL A 76 5.42 2.48 14.19
CA VAL A 76 4.94 2.17 12.85
C VAL A 76 3.52 1.62 12.92
N ILE A 77 2.63 2.17 12.11
CA ILE A 77 1.21 1.81 12.04
C ILE A 77 0.94 0.95 10.81
N ALA A 78 1.46 1.36 9.64
CA ALA A 78 1.25 0.66 8.38
C ALA A 78 2.48 0.78 7.49
N ILE A 79 2.67 -0.23 6.63
CA ILE A 79 3.74 -0.30 5.64
C ILE A 79 3.11 -0.79 4.34
N GLU A 80 3.40 -0.10 3.25
CA GLU A 80 3.03 -0.52 1.89
C GLU A 80 4.20 -0.28 0.94
N SER A 81 4.36 -1.13 -0.06
CA SER A 81 5.30 -0.88 -1.15
C SER A 81 4.64 -1.20 -2.49
N ARG A 82 5.07 -0.48 -3.53
CA ARG A 82 4.72 -0.82 -4.90
C ARG A 82 5.82 -0.42 -5.86
N GLY A 83 6.33 -1.39 -6.62
CA GLY A 83 7.41 -1.16 -7.57
C GLY A 83 8.62 -0.52 -6.89
N VAL A 84 8.92 0.73 -7.25
CA VAL A 84 10.08 1.50 -6.75
C VAL A 84 9.75 2.49 -5.63
N ASN A 85 8.55 2.40 -5.04
CA ASN A 85 8.17 3.21 -3.89
C ASN A 85 7.83 2.36 -2.66
N ALA A 86 8.11 2.92 -1.49
CA ALA A 86 7.64 2.41 -0.21
C ALA A 86 7.03 3.53 0.62
N PHE A 87 6.01 3.19 1.38
CA PHE A 87 5.27 4.05 2.29
C PHE A 87 5.29 3.45 3.68
N VAL A 88 5.49 4.30 4.68
CA VAL A 88 5.33 3.95 6.09
C VAL A 88 4.52 5.03 6.78
N GLN A 89 3.39 4.63 7.36
CA GLN A 89 2.64 5.46 8.29
C GLN A 89 3.19 5.21 9.70
N THR A 90 3.51 6.27 10.42
CA THR A 90 3.84 6.21 11.84
C THR A 90 2.78 6.92 12.67
N SER A 91 2.91 6.85 14.00
CA SER A 91 2.05 7.56 14.94
C SER A 91 2.16 9.09 14.87
N THR A 92 3.14 9.64 14.14
CA THR A 92 3.38 11.09 14.08
C THR A 92 3.59 11.65 12.68
N ARG A 93 3.86 10.80 11.68
CA ARG A 93 4.16 11.26 10.31
C ARG A 93 3.92 10.18 9.26
N LEU A 94 3.92 10.64 8.02
CA LEU A 94 4.03 9.81 6.83
C LEU A 94 5.49 9.81 6.39
N LEU A 95 6.00 8.64 6.04
CA LEU A 95 7.32 8.44 5.44
C LEU A 95 7.13 7.82 4.06
N ALA A 96 7.88 8.32 3.09
CA ALA A 96 7.95 7.72 1.76
C ALA A 96 9.40 7.56 1.34
N PHE A 97 9.67 6.45 0.67
CA PHE A 97 10.94 6.16 0.03
C PHE A 97 10.70 5.94 -1.46
N SER A 98 11.66 6.37 -2.27
CA SER A 98 11.71 6.08 -3.70
C SER A 98 13.11 5.63 -4.06
N GLU A 99 13.22 4.50 -4.76
CA GLU A 99 14.49 4.01 -5.27
C GLU A 99 15.11 4.97 -6.31
N LYS A 100 14.31 5.83 -6.95
CA LYS A 100 14.84 6.82 -7.91
C LYS A 100 15.74 7.86 -7.25
N VAL A 101 15.41 8.25 -6.02
CA VAL A 101 16.15 9.27 -5.25
C VAL A 101 16.87 8.71 -4.03
N LYS A 102 16.65 7.43 -3.72
CA LYS A 102 17.41 6.64 -2.75
C LYS A 102 17.40 7.23 -1.35
N ARG A 103 16.27 7.78 -0.96
CA ARG A 103 16.09 8.42 0.35
C ARG A 103 14.66 8.31 0.85
N TRP A 104 14.54 8.39 2.16
CA TRP A 104 13.28 8.65 2.84
C TRP A 104 13.01 10.16 2.88
N ASP A 105 11.76 10.55 2.68
CA ASP A 105 11.23 11.90 2.93
C ASP A 105 9.97 11.74 3.80
N GLY A 106 9.70 12.71 4.66
CA GLY A 106 8.59 12.62 5.60
C GLY A 106 7.82 13.91 5.76
N VAL A 107 6.52 13.77 6.04
CA VAL A 107 5.62 14.87 6.39
C VAL A 107 4.89 14.53 7.69
N ARG A 108 4.89 15.47 8.64
CA ARG A 108 4.21 15.28 9.93
C ARG A 108 2.69 15.30 9.73
N LEU A 109 2.01 14.45 10.49
CA LEU A 109 0.56 14.50 10.62
C LEU A 109 0.19 15.37 11.80
N ASP A 110 -0.93 16.07 11.68
CA ASP A 110 -1.53 16.76 12.84
C ASP A 110 -2.04 15.72 13.85
N LEU A 111 -2.01 16.07 15.14
CA LEU A 111 -2.29 15.14 16.25
C LEU A 111 -3.63 14.39 16.15
N PHE A 112 -4.62 15.01 15.50
CA PHE A 112 -5.96 14.45 15.35
C PHE A 112 -6.29 14.06 13.91
N ASP A 113 -5.37 14.26 12.98
CA ASP A 113 -5.61 13.96 11.58
C ASP A 113 -5.35 12.49 11.31
N ARG A 114 -6.39 11.80 10.87
CA ARG A 114 -6.37 10.35 10.67
C ARG A 114 -6.30 10.04 9.19
N VAL A 115 -5.35 9.19 8.84
CA VAL A 115 -5.27 8.60 7.50
C VAL A 115 -6.55 7.79 7.25
N VAL A 116 -7.24 8.13 6.16
CA VAL A 116 -8.47 7.48 5.69
C VAL A 116 -8.15 6.52 4.55
N GLU A 117 -7.22 6.89 3.67
CA GLU A 117 -6.88 6.11 2.49
C GLU A 117 -5.42 6.30 2.10
N VAL A 118 -4.78 5.22 1.66
CA VAL A 118 -3.44 5.20 1.07
C VAL A 118 -3.50 4.47 -0.27
N ARG A 119 -2.79 5.00 -1.26
CA ARG A 119 -2.52 4.33 -2.54
C ARG A 119 -1.05 4.52 -2.90
N VAL A 120 -0.30 3.42 -2.98
CA VAL A 120 1.08 3.41 -3.45
C VAL A 120 1.10 2.96 -4.91
N THR A 121 1.66 3.78 -5.80
CA THR A 121 1.96 3.43 -7.20
C THR A 121 3.47 3.47 -7.43
N PRO A 122 4.01 2.87 -8.51
CA PRO A 122 5.38 3.06 -8.97
C PRO A 122 5.80 4.53 -9.20
N ARG A 123 4.87 5.48 -9.28
CA ARG A 123 5.16 6.88 -9.67
C ARG A 123 4.76 7.91 -8.62
N LEU A 124 3.78 7.59 -7.77
CA LEU A 124 3.36 8.45 -6.67
C LEU A 124 2.90 7.66 -5.46
N ILE A 125 2.82 8.32 -4.31
CA ILE A 125 2.09 7.82 -3.15
C ILE A 125 1.02 8.85 -2.82
N TRP A 126 -0.23 8.41 -2.77
CA TRP A 126 -1.38 9.24 -2.41
C TRP A 126 -1.85 8.86 -1.01
N VAL A 127 -2.04 9.86 -0.17
CA VAL A 127 -2.59 9.69 1.17
C VAL A 127 -3.70 10.70 1.37
N ARG A 128 -4.90 10.23 1.69
CA ARG A 128 -6.01 11.08 2.11
C ARG A 128 -6.22 10.91 3.61
N THR A 129 -6.35 12.02 4.30
CA THR A 129 -6.80 12.07 5.69
C THR A 129 -8.20 12.68 5.78
N GLN A 130 -8.66 13.03 6.97
CA GLN A 130 -9.98 13.65 7.13
C GLN A 130 -10.01 15.08 6.60
N LYS A 131 -8.87 15.79 6.62
CA LYS A 131 -8.77 17.20 6.23
C LYS A 131 -7.64 17.53 5.28
N ASN A 132 -6.78 16.58 4.94
CA ASN A 132 -5.61 16.81 4.09
C ASN A 132 -5.49 15.76 2.99
N LEU A 133 -4.92 16.18 1.87
CA LEU A 133 -4.33 15.31 0.86
C LEU A 133 -2.83 15.45 0.94
N TYR A 134 -2.12 14.33 0.91
CA TYR A 134 -0.68 14.29 0.73
C TYR A 134 -0.37 13.46 -0.50
N ALA A 135 0.58 13.95 -1.29
CA ALA A 135 1.08 13.25 -2.45
C ALA A 135 2.60 13.28 -2.46
N PHE A 136 3.22 12.11 -2.56
CA PHE A 136 4.65 11.96 -2.75
C PHE A 136 4.96 11.74 -4.22
N GLN A 137 5.82 12.58 -4.79
CA GLN A 137 6.32 12.41 -6.15
C GLN A 137 7.59 11.54 -6.13
N ALA A 138 7.53 10.33 -6.70
CA ALA A 138 8.65 9.40 -6.67
C ALA A 138 9.92 9.94 -7.34
N ALA A 139 9.77 10.66 -8.46
CA ALA A 139 10.89 11.18 -9.23
C ALA A 139 11.67 12.29 -8.50
N ALA A 140 10.98 13.14 -7.73
CA ALA A 140 11.60 14.19 -6.92
C ALA A 140 11.91 13.72 -5.49
N GLY A 141 11.28 12.64 -5.06
CA GLY A 141 11.32 12.16 -3.69
C GLY A 141 10.83 13.21 -2.70
N LYS A 142 9.68 13.83 -3.00
CA LYS A 142 9.13 14.93 -2.21
C LYS A 142 7.64 14.81 -1.99
N TRP A 143 7.24 15.09 -0.74
CA TRP A 143 5.85 15.30 -0.37
C TRP A 143 5.33 16.68 -0.82
N ARG A 144 4.04 16.69 -1.14
CA ARG A 144 3.17 17.86 -1.30
C ARG A 144 1.92 17.62 -0.48
N GLY A 145 1.39 18.68 0.12
CA GLY A 145 0.16 18.62 0.89
C GLY A 145 -0.83 19.67 0.39
N GLU A 146 -2.11 19.35 0.47
CA GLU A 146 -3.21 20.29 0.26
C GLU A 146 -4.23 20.08 1.39
N SER A 147 -4.63 21.18 2.04
CA SER A 147 -5.60 21.15 3.13
C SER A 147 -6.98 21.56 2.64
N LEU A 148 -8.00 20.93 3.18
CA LEU A 148 -9.39 21.33 2.99
C LEU A 148 -9.72 22.51 3.91
N SER A 149 -10.57 23.39 3.43
CA SER A 149 -11.14 24.42 4.29
C SER A 149 -12.08 23.80 5.35
N THR A 150 -12.38 24.55 6.41
CA THR A 150 -13.18 24.05 7.56
C THR A 150 -14.51 23.44 7.14
N GLN A 151 -15.18 24.03 6.16
CA GLN A 151 -16.50 23.60 5.65
C GLN A 151 -16.43 22.69 4.42
N GLU A 152 -15.23 22.39 3.91
CA GLU A 152 -15.05 21.54 2.75
C GLU A 152 -14.95 20.07 3.17
N THR A 153 -15.55 19.20 2.35
CA THR A 153 -15.60 17.76 2.58
C THR A 153 -15.21 16.97 1.34
N PHE A 154 -14.49 15.85 1.54
CA PHE A 154 -14.18 14.93 0.45
C PHE A 154 -15.41 14.15 0.03
N ARG A 155 -15.59 14.01 -1.28
CA ARG A 155 -16.61 13.18 -1.91
C ARG A 155 -15.99 11.92 -2.48
N GLU A 156 -15.00 12.07 -3.35
CA GLU A 156 -14.47 10.97 -4.16
C GLU A 156 -12.95 11.09 -4.36
N THR A 157 -12.30 9.96 -4.61
CA THR A 157 -10.87 9.88 -4.90
C THR A 157 -10.61 8.90 -6.05
N PHE A 158 -9.70 9.26 -6.94
CA PHE A 158 -9.27 8.42 -8.05
C PHE A 158 -7.75 8.44 -8.13
N VAL A 159 -7.12 7.28 -8.31
CA VAL A 159 -5.66 7.20 -8.40
C VAL A 159 -5.28 6.30 -9.58
N GLY A 160 -4.57 6.88 -10.54
CA GLY A 160 -3.86 6.16 -11.59
C GLY A 160 -2.35 6.22 -11.34
N GLU A 161 -1.54 5.71 -12.27
CA GLU A 161 -0.09 5.68 -12.08
C GLU A 161 0.51 7.08 -11.87
N ASN A 162 0.29 8.04 -12.78
CA ASN A 162 0.92 9.37 -12.74
C ASN A 162 -0.03 10.49 -12.27
N ILE A 163 -1.21 10.13 -11.79
CA ILE A 163 -2.31 11.05 -11.51
C ILE A 163 -3.06 10.60 -10.25
N ALA A 164 -3.41 11.55 -9.40
CA ALA A 164 -4.38 11.32 -8.34
C ALA A 164 -5.36 12.48 -8.30
N ILE A 165 -6.65 12.19 -8.19
CA ILE A 165 -7.73 13.16 -8.12
C ILE A 165 -8.41 13.02 -6.76
N GLY A 166 -8.58 14.13 -6.06
CA GLY A 166 -9.50 14.26 -4.93
C GLY A 166 -10.61 15.23 -5.29
N VAL A 167 -11.87 14.80 -5.16
CA VAL A 167 -13.04 15.63 -5.41
C VAL A 167 -13.65 16.01 -4.06
N THR A 168 -13.91 17.30 -3.88
CA THR A 168 -14.62 17.84 -2.72
C THR A 168 -15.98 18.37 -3.12
N ASP A 169 -16.73 18.90 -2.16
CA ASP A 169 -17.94 19.67 -2.40
C ASP A 169 -17.71 21.06 -3.00
N ARG A 170 -16.45 21.50 -3.16
CA ARG A 170 -16.09 22.83 -3.67
C ARG A 170 -15.16 22.84 -4.86
N ARG A 171 -14.33 21.81 -5.04
CA ARG A 171 -13.30 21.76 -6.08
C ARG A 171 -12.89 20.34 -6.42
N ALA A 172 -12.33 20.16 -7.60
CA ALA A 172 -11.55 18.98 -7.95
C ALA A 172 -10.06 19.32 -7.86
N LEU A 173 -9.30 18.47 -7.16
CA LEU A 173 -7.87 18.59 -6.93
C LEU A 173 -7.15 17.47 -7.68
N GLY A 174 -6.31 17.82 -8.64
CA GLY A 174 -5.49 16.90 -9.41
C GLY A 174 -4.02 17.01 -9.03
N PHE A 175 -3.42 15.91 -8.60
CA PHE A 175 -1.98 15.80 -8.41
C PHE A 175 -1.32 15.19 -9.65
N SER A 176 -0.22 15.81 -10.08
CA SER A 176 0.62 15.30 -11.17
C SER A 176 1.95 14.75 -10.66
N ALA A 177 2.23 13.49 -10.97
CA ALA A 177 3.54 12.90 -10.72
C ALA A 177 4.64 13.40 -11.69
N PHE A 178 4.27 14.02 -12.81
CA PHE A 178 5.22 14.61 -13.75
C PHE A 178 5.66 16.00 -13.29
N VAL A 179 4.70 16.85 -12.92
CA VAL A 179 4.96 18.26 -12.57
C VAL A 179 5.27 18.43 -11.09
N GLY A 180 4.72 17.59 -10.21
CA GLY A 180 5.04 17.60 -8.78
C GLY A 180 4.26 18.62 -7.96
N GLY A 181 2.94 18.70 -8.18
CA GLY A 181 2.06 19.65 -7.50
C GLY A 181 0.57 19.29 -7.60
N PHE A 182 -0.22 19.97 -6.78
CA PHE A 182 -1.67 19.97 -6.83
C PHE A 182 -2.17 21.11 -7.72
N PHE A 183 -3.16 20.81 -8.53
CA PHE A 183 -3.81 21.72 -9.44
C PHE A 183 -5.30 21.61 -9.27
N GLN A 184 -6.00 22.74 -9.24
CA GLN A 184 -7.41 22.74 -8.86
C GLN A 184 -8.29 23.39 -9.90
N THR A 185 -9.55 22.99 -9.89
CA THR A 185 -10.64 23.68 -10.57
C THR A 185 -11.85 23.72 -9.65
N ASP A 186 -12.51 24.86 -9.58
CA ASP A 186 -13.66 25.06 -8.72
C ASP A 186 -14.88 24.33 -9.27
N LEU A 187 -15.66 23.74 -8.36
CA LEU A 187 -16.98 23.17 -8.64
C LEU A 187 -18.05 24.18 -8.23
N SER A 188 -19.11 24.29 -9.02
CA SER A 188 -20.25 25.13 -8.66
C SER A 188 -20.97 24.54 -7.45
N ASN A 189 -21.70 25.37 -6.72
CA ASN A 189 -22.62 24.88 -5.69
C ASN A 189 -23.58 23.86 -6.33
N ASP A 190 -23.76 22.72 -5.67
CA ASP A 190 -24.56 21.57 -6.13
C ASP A 190 -24.03 20.81 -7.36
N GLU A 191 -22.87 21.20 -7.90
CA GLU A 191 -22.20 20.41 -8.94
C GLU A 191 -21.69 19.11 -8.33
N SER A 192 -22.10 17.99 -8.92
CA SER A 192 -21.70 16.64 -8.54
C SER A 192 -21.15 15.91 -9.75
N ILE A 193 -20.24 14.96 -9.50
CA ILE A 193 -19.69 14.11 -10.54
C ILE A 193 -20.73 13.04 -10.85
N THR A 194 -21.19 12.99 -12.09
CA THR A 194 -22.15 11.98 -12.56
C THR A 194 -21.45 10.79 -13.20
N GLU A 195 -20.26 11.00 -13.74
CA GLU A 195 -19.42 9.96 -14.33
C GLU A 195 -17.93 10.35 -14.20
N SER A 196 -17.08 9.34 -14.02
CA SER A 196 -15.63 9.51 -13.97
C SER A 196 -14.94 8.48 -14.87
N SER A 197 -13.96 8.93 -15.65
CA SER A 197 -13.03 8.06 -16.37
C SER A 197 -11.61 8.48 -16.08
N VAL A 198 -10.84 7.61 -15.42
CA VAL A 198 -9.47 7.89 -15.00
C VAL A 198 -8.55 6.79 -15.50
N ASN A 199 -7.49 7.19 -16.20
CA ASN A 199 -6.38 6.32 -16.57
C ASN A 199 -5.09 6.85 -15.95
N ASP A 200 -3.94 6.29 -16.33
CA ASP A 200 -2.64 6.62 -15.74
C ASP A 200 -2.20 8.08 -15.88
N ASN A 201 -2.78 8.86 -16.80
CA ASN A 201 -2.30 10.21 -17.13
C ASN A 201 -3.41 11.25 -17.26
N VAL A 202 -4.65 10.82 -17.45
CA VAL A 202 -5.80 11.68 -17.72
C VAL A 202 -6.96 11.26 -16.84
N ALA A 203 -7.62 12.26 -16.25
CA ALA A 203 -8.91 12.10 -15.61
C ALA A 203 -9.94 12.95 -16.33
N ILE A 204 -11.10 12.38 -16.58
CA ILE A 204 -12.27 13.05 -17.12
C ILE A 204 -13.36 12.90 -16.06
N LEU A 205 -13.83 14.02 -15.53
CA LEU A 205 -14.97 14.09 -14.63
C LEU A 205 -16.13 14.74 -15.39
N THR A 206 -17.23 14.02 -15.54
CA THR A 206 -18.46 14.55 -16.13
C THR A 206 -19.36 15.07 -15.02
N THR A 207 -19.89 16.28 -15.21
CA THR A 207 -20.93 16.88 -14.38
C THR A 207 -22.15 17.17 -15.26
N PRO A 208 -23.30 17.58 -14.68
CA PRO A 208 -24.48 17.91 -15.48
C PRO A 208 -24.25 19.03 -16.50
N ASN A 209 -23.30 19.93 -16.24
CA ASN A 209 -23.13 21.17 -17.02
C ASN A 209 -21.85 21.19 -17.87
N ARG A 210 -20.87 20.33 -17.57
CA ARG A 210 -19.55 20.35 -18.23
C ARG A 210 -18.77 19.06 -18.03
N LYS A 211 -17.66 18.95 -18.74
CA LYS A 211 -16.61 17.95 -18.49
C LYS A 211 -15.34 18.65 -18.04
N LEU A 212 -14.75 18.13 -16.98
CA LEU A 212 -13.47 18.58 -16.43
C LEU A 212 -12.41 17.54 -16.79
N ILE A 213 -11.38 17.97 -17.51
CA ILE A 213 -10.31 17.09 -17.98
C ILE A 213 -9.00 17.50 -17.33
N PHE A 214 -8.45 16.67 -16.48
CA PHE A 214 -7.12 16.86 -15.91
C PHE A 214 -6.08 16.06 -16.68
N ARG A 215 -4.97 16.69 -17.04
CA ARG A 215 -3.84 16.03 -17.70
C ARG A 215 -2.59 16.14 -16.83
N SER A 216 -2.11 15.01 -16.33
CA SER A 216 -0.96 15.00 -15.42
C SER A 216 0.32 15.51 -16.08
N GLN A 217 0.55 15.24 -17.36
CA GLN A 217 1.77 15.66 -18.07
C GLN A 217 2.02 17.18 -18.05
N VAL A 218 0.94 17.98 -18.02
CA VAL A 218 1.01 19.45 -18.01
C VAL A 218 0.54 20.06 -16.70
N GLY A 219 -0.17 19.29 -15.86
CA GLY A 219 -0.69 19.78 -14.58
C GLY A 219 -1.79 20.83 -14.78
N THR A 220 -2.70 20.63 -15.73
CA THR A 220 -3.77 21.60 -15.99
C THR A 220 -5.12 20.93 -16.12
N TRP A 221 -6.15 21.68 -15.72
CA TRP A 221 -7.56 21.37 -15.95
C TRP A 221 -8.05 22.08 -17.21
N ALA A 222 -8.81 21.37 -18.02
CA ALA A 222 -9.61 21.95 -19.09
C ALA A 222 -11.09 21.79 -18.77
N ASP A 223 -11.86 22.84 -19.04
CA ASP A 223 -13.32 22.88 -18.91
C ASP A 223 -13.93 22.85 -20.31
N VAL A 224 -14.75 21.83 -20.57
CA VAL A 224 -15.52 21.69 -21.80
C VAL A 224 -17.00 21.73 -21.45
N ARG A 225 -17.65 22.85 -21.78
CA ARG A 225 -19.10 23.02 -21.61
C ARG A 225 -19.87 22.20 -22.63
N GLN A 226 -21.01 21.66 -22.19
CA GLN A 226 -21.95 20.92 -23.04
C GLN A 226 -22.99 21.86 -23.63
#